data_AF-A0A1F9X8L4-F1
#
_entry.id   AF-A0A1F9X8L4-F1
#
_cell.length_a   1.000
_cell.length_b   1.000
_cell.length_c   1.000
_cell.angle_alpha   90.00
_cell.angle_beta   90.00
_cell.angle_gamma   90.00
#
_symmetry.space_group_name_H-M   'P 1'
#
loop_
_entity.id
_entity.type
_entity.pdbx_description
1 polymer ?
#
loop_
_entity_poly.entity_id
_entity_poly.type
_entity_poly.pdbx_seq_one_letter_code
_entity_poly.pdbx_strand_id
1 'polypeptide(L)'
;MIKKYLLTISVFLTGTLIASAQETHAPPQPPPSMFETAPELTFVAEDVAGSGQDYDIAFSTPRAGCKQLLDKAERLYREAVRLYEEGKTGRAKECFNTAIETLQHADNDAHVYYQMKSEMDNLFRGLRWLVPEHTGADNSFENQEYTIPMAVENKLVEKYMTIFSHGKPSITIRRALAVSGKYRKMILTILNEYDLPRELVYLPIIESLYNVNDCSSKGAVGLWQLMPERARALGLKVNYWIDERKDPEKSTIAAARYLKYLHIMFDDWHLALAAYNRGEFGLVRDIEAARAVTINQISNRKATPDETEYFVPQFIACTLICDEAFSSGNAPALEEPETFDEVILNDIVDIGIIATCAGTNSWRIRQLNPALKSWCTPPNYPGFKLRIPRGTKKKFLSALAAVPDRNPSPGYIKYVVGKGERVNDIAKKFQTSVWSIKKANRLVNIKNIKTGETLMVRPGKDYFTR
;
A
#
# COMPACT_ATOMS: atom_id res chain seq x y z
N MET A 1 -4.31 18.45 25.77
CA MET A 1 -3.66 19.61 25.12
C MET A 1 -3.03 19.19 23.79
N ILE A 2 -2.69 20.17 22.92
CA ILE A 2 -1.41 20.31 22.18
C ILE A 2 -0.69 18.98 21.86
N LYS A 3 -0.60 18.51 20.61
CA LYS A 3 -0.85 19.17 19.31
C LYS A 3 0.04 20.39 19.00
N LYS A 4 1.33 20.28 19.35
CA LYS A 4 2.45 20.67 18.46
C LYS A 4 3.35 19.42 18.40
N TYR A 5 3.42 18.67 17.29
CA TYR A 5 3.98 19.04 15.98
C TYR A 5 5.42 19.54 16.10
N LEU A 6 6.37 18.65 15.74
CA LEU A 6 7.78 18.92 15.47
C LEU A 6 8.60 19.32 16.72
N LEU A 7 9.90 19.02 16.82
CA LEU A 7 10.89 18.84 15.76
C LEU A 7 10.95 17.40 15.18
N THR A 8 10.70 17.21 13.88
CA THR A 8 11.70 17.05 12.80
C THR A 8 12.71 15.93 13.08
N ILE A 9 12.82 14.86 12.27
CA ILE A 9 13.15 14.90 10.82
C ILE A 9 14.21 15.99 10.52
N SER A 10 15.33 15.89 11.24
CA SER A 10 16.52 16.73 11.14
C SER A 10 17.73 15.82 11.31
N VAL A 11 18.71 15.74 10.39
CA VAL A 11 18.84 16.40 9.08
C VAL A 11 19.44 15.40 8.08
N PHE A 12 18.95 15.41 6.84
CA PHE A 12 19.63 14.77 5.71
C PHE A 12 20.82 15.67 5.31
N LEU A 13 22.04 15.14 5.40
CA LEU A 13 23.34 15.80 5.13
C LEU A 13 23.84 16.85 6.14
N THR A 14 25.01 16.57 6.71
CA THR A 14 26.18 17.46 6.55
C THR A 14 27.32 16.68 5.89
N GLY A 15 27.87 17.21 4.79
CA GLY A 15 29.19 16.81 4.29
C GLY A 15 30.29 17.65 4.95
N THR A 16 31.57 17.53 4.59
CA THR A 16 32.16 16.74 3.48
C THR A 16 33.70 16.73 3.62
N LEU A 17 34.38 15.71 3.06
CA LEU A 17 35.82 15.71 2.67
C LEU A 17 36.84 15.80 3.85
N ILE A 18 38.00 15.12 3.89
CA ILE A 18 38.72 14.17 3.02
C ILE A 18 39.49 13.17 3.95
N ALA A 19 40.18 12.08 3.55
CA ALA A 19 40.60 11.55 2.24
C ALA A 19 40.97 10.04 2.32
N SER A 20 41.23 9.44 1.15
CA SER A 20 42.16 8.31 0.90
C SER A 20 41.77 6.87 1.28
N ALA A 21 41.68 6.05 0.22
CA ALA A 21 42.11 4.63 0.12
C ALA A 21 41.20 3.46 0.57
N GLN A 22 40.77 2.73 -0.47
CA GLN A 22 40.70 1.26 -0.60
C GLN A 22 39.53 0.47 0.01
N GLU A 23 39.36 -0.73 -0.56
CA GLU A 23 38.12 -1.50 -0.61
C GLU A 23 37.95 -2.41 0.60
N THR A 24 36.73 -2.48 1.13
CA THR A 24 36.09 -3.71 1.65
C THR A 24 34.60 -3.44 1.84
N HIS A 25 33.73 -4.44 1.62
CA HIS A 25 32.30 -4.29 1.84
C HIS A 25 31.97 -4.34 3.34
N ALA A 26 31.55 -3.21 3.91
CA ALA A 26 30.96 -3.17 5.25
C ALA A 26 29.46 -3.57 5.19
N PRO A 27 28.95 -4.36 6.16
CA PRO A 27 27.52 -4.70 6.25
C PRO A 27 26.67 -3.47 6.64
N PRO A 28 25.36 -3.46 6.29
CA PRO A 28 24.46 -2.38 6.70
C PRO A 28 24.24 -2.37 8.21
N GLN A 29 24.24 -1.17 8.80
CA GLN A 29 23.97 -0.97 10.23
C GLN A 29 22.48 -1.25 10.57
N PRO A 30 22.19 -1.82 11.76
CA PRO A 30 20.85 -2.24 12.17
C PRO A 30 19.96 -1.08 12.64
N PRO A 31 18.64 -1.29 12.80
CA PRO A 31 17.77 -0.34 13.48
C PRO A 31 18.13 -0.17 14.97
N PRO A 32 17.80 0.98 15.59
CA PRO A 32 18.02 1.22 17.02
C PRO A 32 17.15 0.29 17.89
N SER A 33 17.60 0.03 19.12
CA SER A 33 17.05 -1.06 19.94
C SER A 33 15.89 -0.64 20.86
N MET A 34 15.02 -1.62 21.14
CA MET A 34 13.69 -1.48 21.76
C MET A 34 13.64 -0.82 23.16
N PHE A 35 14.73 -0.75 23.92
CA PHE A 35 14.71 -0.40 25.36
C PHE A 35 15.46 0.88 25.74
N GLU A 36 15.90 1.71 24.79
CA GLU A 36 16.44 3.05 25.10
C GLU A 36 15.33 4.09 25.36
N THR A 37 14.06 3.70 25.28
CA THR A 37 12.88 4.59 25.36
C THR A 37 11.87 4.20 26.45
N ALA A 38 12.34 3.68 27.59
CA ALA A 38 11.51 3.46 28.78
C ALA A 38 11.67 4.65 29.76
N PRO A 39 10.68 5.58 29.87
CA PRO A 39 10.77 6.70 30.80
C PRO A 39 10.48 6.25 32.25
N GLU A 40 11.23 6.81 33.21
CA GLU A 40 10.91 6.68 34.64
C GLU A 40 9.63 7.45 34.97
N LEU A 41 8.62 6.75 35.53
CA LEU A 41 7.32 7.34 35.87
C LEU A 41 7.28 7.85 37.32
N THR A 42 7.76 9.07 37.55
CA THR A 42 7.47 9.82 38.78
C THR A 42 6.10 10.49 38.69
N PHE A 43 5.18 10.10 39.58
CA PHE A 43 3.85 10.70 39.69
C PHE A 43 3.88 12.04 40.46
N VAL A 44 3.18 13.05 39.93
CA VAL A 44 2.58 14.15 40.69
C VAL A 44 1.18 14.39 40.12
N ALA A 45 0.17 14.59 40.97
CA ALA A 45 -1.23 14.76 40.58
C ALA A 45 -1.70 16.20 40.80
N GLU A 46 -2.69 16.66 40.03
CA GLU A 46 -3.60 17.75 40.40
C GLU A 46 -4.89 17.72 39.54
N ASP A 47 -5.99 18.24 40.09
CA ASP A 47 -7.37 17.98 39.64
C ASP A 47 -7.89 18.90 38.52
N VAL A 48 -8.73 18.33 37.62
CA VAL A 48 -9.95 19.01 37.10
C VAL A 48 -11.05 17.97 36.84
N ALA A 49 -12.24 18.16 37.43
CA ALA A 49 -13.40 17.27 37.26
C ALA A 49 -14.24 17.57 36.00
N GLY A 50 -14.93 16.57 35.42
CA GLY A 50 -15.65 16.74 34.15
C GLY A 50 -16.58 15.63 33.64
N SER A 51 -17.26 14.88 34.52
CA SER A 51 -18.46 14.03 34.24
C SER A 51 -18.51 13.19 32.95
N GLY A 52 -18.33 11.86 33.04
CA GLY A 52 -18.51 10.97 31.88
C GLY A 52 -18.42 9.46 32.14
N GLN A 53 -19.28 8.93 33.04
CA GLN A 53 -19.51 7.51 33.36
C GLN A 53 -18.32 6.53 33.23
N ASP A 54 -17.80 6.14 34.39
CA ASP A 54 -16.59 5.35 34.53
C ASP A 54 -16.69 3.93 33.94
N TYR A 55 -15.69 3.56 33.15
CA TYR A 55 -15.24 2.18 33.01
C TYR A 55 -13.85 2.09 33.65
N ASP A 56 -13.77 1.51 34.85
CA ASP A 56 -12.51 1.25 35.54
C ASP A 56 -11.67 0.22 34.75
N ILE A 57 -10.85 0.71 33.82
CA ILE A 57 -9.78 -0.08 33.20
C ILE A 57 -8.66 -0.19 34.23
N ALA A 58 -8.81 -1.13 35.15
CA ALA A 58 -7.75 -1.58 36.03
C ALA A 58 -6.63 -2.21 35.18
N PHE A 59 -5.65 -1.39 34.78
CA PHE A 59 -4.42 -1.85 34.14
C PHE A 59 -3.69 -2.79 35.10
N SER A 60 -3.88 -4.10 34.89
CA SER A 60 -3.19 -5.14 35.65
C SER A 60 -1.68 -4.89 35.57
N THR A 61 -1.04 -4.68 36.72
CA THR A 61 0.42 -4.67 36.78
C THR A 61 0.95 -5.99 36.23
N PRO A 62 1.99 -5.98 35.37
CA PRO A 62 2.55 -7.22 34.84
C PRO A 62 2.99 -8.16 35.96
N ARG A 63 2.60 -9.44 35.88
CA ARG A 63 3.09 -10.46 36.81
C ARG A 63 4.61 -10.48 36.74
N ALA A 64 5.28 -10.62 37.89
CA ALA A 64 6.73 -10.39 38.00
C ALA A 64 7.61 -11.24 37.03
N GLY A 65 7.12 -12.40 36.59
CA GLY A 65 7.79 -13.22 35.57
C GLY A 65 7.72 -12.65 34.14
N CYS A 66 6.66 -11.94 33.75
CA CYS A 66 6.49 -11.39 32.40
C CYS A 66 7.61 -10.40 32.07
N LYS A 67 7.98 -9.53 33.03
CA LYS A 67 9.11 -8.61 32.86
C LYS A 67 10.44 -9.36 32.67
N GLN A 68 10.72 -10.38 33.48
CA GLN A 68 11.95 -11.16 33.37
C GLN A 68 12.07 -11.89 32.01
N LEU A 69 10.95 -12.28 31.42
CA LEU A 69 10.89 -12.87 30.08
C LEU A 69 11.02 -11.81 28.97
N LEU A 70 10.41 -10.63 29.11
CA LEU A 70 10.66 -9.47 28.23
C LEU A 70 12.14 -9.09 28.21
N ASP A 71 12.74 -8.86 29.38
CA ASP A 71 14.16 -8.53 29.51
C ASP A 71 15.06 -9.64 28.94
N LYS A 72 14.63 -10.92 28.98
CA LYS A 72 15.35 -12.05 28.36
C LYS A 72 15.22 -12.05 26.83
N ALA A 73 14.01 -11.81 26.31
CA ALA A 73 13.76 -11.71 24.88
C ALA A 73 14.52 -10.53 24.25
N GLU A 74 14.62 -9.39 24.95
CA GLU A 74 15.49 -8.26 24.59
C GLU A 74 16.93 -8.73 24.34
N ARG A 75 17.55 -9.36 25.35
CA ARG A 75 18.97 -9.72 25.29
C ARG A 75 19.26 -10.69 24.15
N LEU A 76 18.34 -11.63 23.91
CA LEU A 76 18.40 -12.55 22.79
C LEU A 76 18.22 -11.83 21.45
N TYR A 77 17.30 -10.86 21.34
CA TYR A 77 17.11 -10.04 20.15
C TYR A 77 18.33 -9.15 19.85
N ARG A 78 18.89 -8.45 20.85
CA ARG A 78 20.10 -7.63 20.70
C ARG A 78 21.31 -8.47 20.27
N GLU A 79 21.54 -9.61 20.91
CA GLU A 79 22.64 -10.51 20.53
C GLU A 79 22.39 -11.12 19.14
N ALA A 80 21.14 -11.39 18.75
CA ALA A 80 20.82 -11.86 17.41
C ALA A 80 21.10 -10.81 16.32
N VAL A 81 20.71 -9.54 16.54
CA VAL A 81 21.03 -8.40 15.67
C VAL A 81 22.55 -8.24 15.53
N ARG A 82 23.28 -8.30 16.64
CA ARG A 82 24.74 -8.21 16.65
C ARG A 82 25.40 -9.41 15.94
N LEU A 83 24.93 -10.63 16.17
CA LEU A 83 25.43 -11.82 15.46
C LEU A 83 25.15 -11.73 13.95
N TYR A 84 24.05 -11.08 13.55
CA TYR A 84 23.73 -10.78 12.16
C TYR A 84 24.72 -9.75 11.56
N GLU A 85 25.05 -8.66 12.28
CA GLU A 85 26.09 -7.70 11.87
C GLU A 85 27.48 -8.36 11.75
N GLU A 86 27.82 -9.23 12.70
CA GLU A 86 29.06 -10.03 12.71
C GLU A 86 29.07 -11.16 11.65
N GLY A 87 28.07 -11.23 10.76
CA GLY A 87 27.97 -12.19 9.65
C GLY A 87 27.63 -13.62 10.07
N LYS A 88 27.32 -13.87 11.34
CA LYS A 88 27.09 -15.20 11.95
C LYS A 88 25.63 -15.62 11.81
N THR A 89 25.13 -15.61 10.57
CA THR A 89 23.71 -15.69 10.19
C THR A 89 22.94 -16.84 10.83
N GLY A 90 23.53 -18.04 10.91
CA GLY A 90 22.91 -19.21 11.56
C GLY A 90 22.68 -18.99 13.07
N ARG A 91 23.71 -18.51 13.78
CA ARG A 91 23.61 -18.21 15.22
C ARG A 91 22.71 -17.02 15.52
N ALA A 92 22.67 -16.03 14.62
CA ALA A 92 21.68 -14.95 14.70
C ALA A 92 20.25 -15.52 14.64
N LYS A 93 19.98 -16.46 13.72
CA LYS A 93 18.66 -17.11 13.58
C LYS A 93 18.28 -17.91 14.83
N GLU A 94 19.21 -18.65 15.42
CA GLU A 94 19.02 -19.33 16.69
C GLU A 94 18.62 -18.35 17.81
N CYS A 95 19.37 -17.25 17.98
CA CYS A 95 19.07 -16.25 19.00
C CYS A 95 17.74 -15.52 18.75
N PHE A 96 17.38 -15.20 17.51
CA PHE A 96 16.06 -14.63 17.19
C PHE A 96 14.92 -15.61 17.50
N ASN A 97 15.05 -16.88 17.12
CA ASN A 97 14.06 -17.91 17.44
C ASN A 97 13.83 -18.01 18.95
N THR A 98 14.91 -18.14 19.75
CA THR A 98 14.80 -18.22 21.21
C THR A 98 14.25 -16.92 21.84
N ALA A 99 14.46 -15.76 21.21
CA ALA A 99 13.83 -14.49 21.63
C ALA A 99 12.31 -14.53 21.43
N ILE A 100 11.87 -14.98 20.26
CA ILE A 100 10.46 -15.12 19.86
C ILE A 100 9.75 -16.17 20.73
N GLU A 101 10.35 -17.34 20.93
CA GLU A 101 9.89 -18.38 21.88
C GLU A 101 9.75 -17.83 23.30
N THR A 102 10.71 -17.02 23.76
CA THR A 102 10.68 -16.42 25.10
C THR A 102 9.51 -15.44 25.26
N LEU A 103 9.10 -14.72 24.21
CA LEU A 103 7.91 -13.86 24.23
C LEU A 103 6.60 -14.66 24.24
N GLN A 104 6.52 -15.78 23.51
CA GLN A 104 5.33 -16.66 23.52
C GLN A 104 5.03 -17.20 24.93
N HIS A 105 6.07 -17.51 25.71
CA HIS A 105 5.94 -18.00 27.08
C HIS A 105 5.62 -16.91 28.13
N ALA A 106 5.53 -15.64 27.72
CA ALA A 106 5.43 -14.51 28.64
C ALA A 106 4.01 -13.97 28.88
N ASP A 107 2.99 -14.50 28.18
CA ASP A 107 1.59 -14.04 28.27
C ASP A 107 1.47 -12.53 27.95
N ASN A 108 2.15 -12.12 26.86
CA ASN A 108 2.48 -10.73 26.51
C ASN A 108 1.52 -10.08 25.51
N ASP A 109 1.57 -8.74 25.47
CA ASP A 109 1.06 -7.89 24.38
C ASP A 109 1.53 -8.41 23.00
N ALA A 110 0.57 -8.71 22.13
CA ALA A 110 0.84 -9.32 20.84
C ALA A 110 1.59 -8.37 19.88
N HIS A 111 1.46 -7.05 20.06
CA HIS A 111 2.17 -6.05 19.27
C HIS A 111 3.69 -6.22 19.37
N VAL A 112 4.21 -6.51 20.56
CA VAL A 112 5.66 -6.64 20.82
C VAL A 112 6.23 -7.88 20.14
N TYR A 113 5.54 -9.02 20.27
CA TYR A 113 5.88 -10.28 19.60
C TYR A 113 5.92 -10.12 18.08
N TYR A 114 4.85 -9.54 17.51
CA TYR A 114 4.74 -9.35 16.07
C TYR A 114 5.73 -8.32 15.51
N GLN A 115 6.09 -7.27 16.26
CA GLN A 115 7.11 -6.32 15.86
C GLN A 115 8.49 -7.00 15.74
N MET A 116 8.92 -7.73 16.76
CA MET A 116 10.22 -8.43 16.72
C MET A 116 10.33 -9.46 15.60
N LYS A 117 9.24 -10.21 15.33
CA LYS A 117 9.22 -11.18 14.22
C LYS A 117 9.29 -10.48 12.84
N SER A 118 8.60 -9.35 12.68
CA SER A 118 8.71 -8.50 11.48
C SER A 118 10.12 -7.94 11.29
N GLU A 119 10.77 -7.45 12.34
CA GLU A 119 12.13 -6.91 12.25
C GLU A 119 13.16 -8.01 11.90
N MET A 120 13.05 -9.19 12.52
CA MET A 120 13.84 -10.39 12.18
C MET A 120 13.75 -10.72 10.68
N ASP A 121 12.54 -10.85 10.13
CA ASP A 121 12.34 -11.22 8.73
C ASP A 121 12.71 -10.11 7.73
N ASN A 122 12.80 -8.86 8.18
CA ASN A 122 13.35 -7.77 7.37
C ASN A 122 14.88 -7.82 7.34
N LEU A 123 15.53 -8.16 8.46
CA LEU A 123 16.98 -8.39 8.51
C LEU A 123 17.38 -9.58 7.61
N PHE A 124 16.78 -10.76 7.78
CA PHE A 124 17.14 -11.92 6.94
C PHE A 124 16.85 -11.72 5.44
N ARG A 125 15.87 -10.90 5.06
CA ARG A 125 15.65 -10.51 3.65
C ARG A 125 16.67 -9.49 3.13
N GLY A 126 17.27 -8.67 4.01
CA GLY A 126 18.42 -7.84 3.68
C GLY A 126 19.63 -8.68 3.22
N LEU A 127 19.94 -9.76 3.94
CA LEU A 127 20.96 -10.74 3.52
C LEU A 127 20.64 -11.39 2.17
N ARG A 128 19.39 -11.82 1.94
CA ARG A 128 18.98 -12.47 0.67
C ARG A 128 19.11 -11.56 -0.56
N TRP A 129 19.24 -10.24 -0.38
CA TRP A 129 19.56 -9.26 -1.43
C TRP A 129 21.05 -8.85 -1.50
N LEU A 130 21.84 -9.18 -0.48
CA LEU A 130 23.28 -8.88 -0.41
C LEU A 130 24.17 -10.06 -0.80
N VAL A 131 23.60 -11.27 -0.93
CA VAL A 131 24.24 -12.44 -1.53
C VAL A 131 23.93 -12.46 -3.02
N PRO A 132 24.90 -12.21 -3.92
CA PRO A 132 24.75 -12.54 -5.33
C PRO A 132 24.60 -14.05 -5.48
N GLU A 133 23.89 -14.52 -6.50
CA GLU A 133 23.85 -15.94 -6.84
C GLU A 133 25.30 -16.46 -7.03
N HIS A 134 25.73 -17.41 -6.20
CA HIS A 134 26.63 -18.56 -6.49
C HIS A 134 27.35 -19.09 -5.23
N THR A 135 26.73 -20.06 -4.56
CA THR A 135 27.44 -21.23 -4.00
C THR A 135 26.45 -22.39 -3.93
N GLY A 136 26.83 -23.57 -4.44
CA GLY A 136 25.96 -24.74 -4.51
C GLY A 136 25.77 -25.43 -3.16
N ALA A 137 25.01 -24.82 -2.25
CA ALA A 137 24.52 -25.44 -1.03
C ALA A 137 23.12 -26.01 -1.29
N ASP A 138 23.07 -27.34 -1.49
CA ASP A 138 21.92 -28.25 -1.45
C ASP A 138 20.50 -27.64 -1.55
N ASN A 139 19.86 -27.80 -2.71
CA ASN A 139 18.44 -27.45 -2.95
C ASN A 139 17.47 -28.46 -2.29
N SER A 140 17.75 -28.88 -1.05
CA SER A 140 16.94 -29.81 -0.25
C SER A 140 15.88 -29.13 0.62
N PHE A 141 15.83 -27.79 0.61
CA PHE A 141 14.58 -27.08 0.90
C PHE A 141 13.61 -27.29 -0.27
N GLU A 142 12.85 -28.37 -0.18
CA GLU A 142 11.79 -28.74 -1.13
C GLU A 142 10.78 -27.60 -1.34
N ASN A 143 9.96 -27.71 -2.40
CA ASN A 143 8.80 -26.84 -2.62
C ASN A 143 7.80 -26.99 -1.44
N GLN A 144 8.01 -26.22 -0.37
CA GLN A 144 6.99 -26.00 0.63
C GLN A 144 5.90 -25.15 -0.04
N GLU A 145 4.86 -25.82 -0.54
CA GLU A 145 3.74 -25.12 -1.17
C GLU A 145 3.10 -24.18 -0.16
N TYR A 146 3.40 -22.88 -0.29
CA TYR A 146 2.73 -21.83 0.46
C TYR A 146 1.26 -21.87 0.05
N THR A 147 0.43 -22.46 0.89
CA THR A 147 -1.02 -22.64 0.66
C THR A 147 -1.81 -22.06 1.82
N ILE A 148 -3.02 -21.59 1.53
CA ILE A 148 -3.99 -21.13 2.51
C ILE A 148 -4.94 -22.29 2.80
N PRO A 149 -5.15 -22.70 4.08
CA PRO A 149 -6.07 -23.78 4.40
C PRO A 149 -7.51 -23.47 3.92
N MET A 150 -7.92 -24.10 2.81
CA MET A 150 -9.27 -23.95 2.23
C MET A 150 -10.33 -24.82 2.91
N ALA A 151 -9.90 -25.97 3.47
CA ALA A 151 -10.77 -26.90 4.17
C ALA A 151 -11.09 -26.39 5.59
N VAL A 152 -12.13 -25.57 5.70
CA VAL A 152 -12.65 -25.08 6.99
C VAL A 152 -14.13 -25.45 7.10
N GLU A 153 -14.48 -26.29 8.07
CA GLU A 153 -15.88 -26.60 8.42
C GLU A 153 -16.55 -25.34 9.01
N ASN A 154 -17.07 -24.47 8.15
CA ASN A 154 -17.57 -23.15 8.53
C ASN A 154 -18.83 -22.80 7.73
N LYS A 155 -19.95 -22.61 8.45
CA LYS A 155 -21.26 -22.28 7.89
C LYS A 155 -21.29 -20.96 7.12
N LEU A 156 -20.35 -20.04 7.37
CA LEU A 156 -20.18 -18.84 6.56
C LEU A 156 -19.56 -19.16 5.19
N VAL A 157 -18.64 -20.13 5.10
CA VAL A 157 -18.10 -20.61 3.80
C VAL A 157 -19.22 -21.26 3.01
N GLU A 158 -19.99 -22.19 3.61
CA GLU A 158 -21.17 -22.83 2.98
C GLU A 158 -22.20 -21.80 2.47
N LYS A 159 -22.49 -20.79 3.30
CA LYS A 159 -23.36 -19.65 2.95
C LYS A 159 -22.81 -18.86 1.76
N TYR A 160 -21.52 -18.51 1.74
CA TYR A 160 -20.93 -17.75 0.64
C TYR A 160 -20.73 -18.58 -0.62
N MET A 161 -20.45 -19.88 -0.53
CA MET A 161 -20.52 -20.83 -1.66
C MET A 161 -21.92 -20.78 -2.29
N THR A 162 -22.96 -20.91 -1.46
CA THR A 162 -24.36 -20.86 -1.92
C THR A 162 -24.72 -19.52 -2.57
N ILE A 163 -24.27 -18.40 -2.00
CA ILE A 163 -24.52 -17.06 -2.55
C ILE A 163 -23.76 -16.85 -3.87
N PHE A 164 -22.48 -17.18 -3.93
CA PHE A 164 -21.62 -16.94 -5.09
C PHE A 164 -21.86 -17.90 -6.25
N SER A 165 -22.39 -19.11 -6.03
CA SER A 165 -22.78 -20.00 -7.13
C SER A 165 -24.08 -19.59 -7.84
N HIS A 166 -24.93 -18.75 -7.22
CA HIS A 166 -26.26 -18.42 -7.73
C HIS A 166 -26.47 -16.95 -8.13
N GLY A 167 -27.50 -16.71 -8.95
CA GLY A 167 -28.08 -15.38 -9.21
C GLY A 167 -27.10 -14.32 -9.71
N LYS A 168 -27.32 -13.06 -9.28
CA LYS A 168 -26.46 -11.92 -9.63
C LYS A 168 -25.02 -12.07 -9.12
N PRO A 169 -24.74 -12.55 -7.89
CA PRO A 169 -23.36 -12.75 -7.42
C PRO A 169 -22.57 -13.70 -8.33
N SER A 170 -23.14 -14.81 -8.78
CA SER A 170 -22.49 -15.74 -9.74
C SER A 170 -22.08 -15.07 -11.04
N ILE A 171 -22.97 -14.28 -11.64
CA ILE A 171 -22.67 -13.50 -12.85
C ILE A 171 -21.51 -12.51 -12.57
N THR A 172 -21.52 -11.87 -11.42
CA THR A 172 -20.48 -10.93 -10.99
C THR A 172 -19.12 -11.59 -10.76
N ILE A 173 -19.07 -12.72 -10.03
CA ILE A 173 -17.83 -13.49 -9.78
C ILE A 173 -17.27 -14.05 -11.10
N ARG A 174 -18.10 -14.66 -11.96
CA ARG A 174 -17.65 -15.12 -13.29
C ARG A 174 -17.18 -13.96 -14.17
N ARG A 175 -17.78 -12.76 -14.08
CA ARG A 175 -17.30 -11.58 -14.82
C ARG A 175 -15.94 -11.10 -14.30
N ALA A 176 -15.74 -11.04 -12.99
CA ALA A 176 -14.45 -10.70 -12.38
C ALA A 176 -13.36 -11.74 -12.71
N LEU A 177 -13.70 -13.03 -12.69
CA LEU A 177 -12.82 -14.13 -13.08
C LEU A 177 -12.39 -14.00 -14.56
N ALA A 178 -13.29 -13.65 -15.48
CA ALA A 178 -12.93 -13.37 -16.87
C ALA A 178 -11.94 -12.19 -16.97
N VAL A 179 -12.24 -11.06 -16.31
CA VAL A 179 -11.37 -9.87 -16.30
C VAL A 179 -10.01 -10.13 -15.65
N SER A 180 -9.91 -11.11 -14.73
CA SER A 180 -8.66 -11.50 -14.07
C SER A 180 -7.53 -11.82 -15.05
N GLY A 181 -7.84 -12.38 -16.23
CA GLY A 181 -6.87 -12.83 -17.23
C GLY A 181 -5.80 -11.78 -17.57
N LYS A 182 -6.21 -10.50 -17.63
CA LYS A 182 -5.36 -9.35 -17.92
C LYS A 182 -4.17 -9.19 -16.98
N TYR A 183 -4.32 -9.69 -15.75
CA TYR A 183 -3.40 -9.48 -14.65
C TYR A 183 -2.94 -10.79 -14.01
N ARG A 184 -3.69 -11.89 -14.17
CA ARG A 184 -3.51 -13.18 -13.47
C ARG A 184 -2.09 -13.72 -13.58
N LYS A 185 -1.48 -13.69 -14.79
CA LYS A 185 -0.08 -14.12 -14.97
C LYS A 185 0.91 -13.24 -14.19
N MET A 186 0.79 -11.92 -14.29
CA MET A 186 1.65 -10.97 -13.57
C MET A 186 1.50 -11.11 -12.05
N ILE A 187 0.27 -11.28 -11.56
CA ILE A 187 0.00 -11.49 -10.13
C ILE A 187 0.61 -12.81 -9.65
N LEU A 188 0.39 -13.92 -10.35
CA LEU A 188 0.98 -15.22 -9.98
C LEU A 188 2.51 -15.19 -9.99
N THR A 189 3.13 -14.47 -10.93
CA THR A 189 4.59 -14.25 -10.93
C THR A 189 5.04 -13.50 -9.68
N ILE A 190 4.41 -12.38 -9.33
CA ILE A 190 4.78 -11.60 -8.13
C ILE A 190 4.48 -12.36 -6.82
N LEU A 191 3.40 -13.14 -6.75
CA LEU A 191 3.12 -13.99 -5.59
C LEU A 191 4.25 -15.03 -5.40
N ASN A 192 4.70 -15.66 -6.50
CA ASN A 192 5.83 -16.58 -6.46
C ASN A 192 7.15 -15.87 -6.07
N GLU A 193 7.43 -14.66 -6.58
CA GLU A 193 8.62 -13.86 -6.24
C GLU A 193 8.70 -13.46 -4.76
N TYR A 194 7.55 -13.38 -4.07
CA TYR A 194 7.45 -12.98 -2.65
C TYR A 194 7.23 -14.16 -1.70
N ASP A 195 7.37 -15.40 -2.18
CA ASP A 195 7.10 -16.63 -1.44
C ASP A 195 5.66 -16.64 -0.85
N LEU A 196 4.65 -16.39 -1.69
CA LEU A 196 3.24 -16.24 -1.30
C LEU A 196 2.29 -17.27 -1.94
N PRO A 197 1.18 -17.61 -1.28
CA PRO A 197 0.17 -18.49 -1.85
C PRO A 197 -0.45 -18.02 -3.15
N ARG A 198 -0.60 -18.96 -4.08
CA ARG A 198 -1.21 -18.75 -5.40
C ARG A 198 -2.69 -18.35 -5.31
N GLU A 199 -3.38 -18.78 -4.26
CA GLU A 199 -4.80 -18.53 -3.98
C GLU A 199 -5.10 -17.04 -3.78
N LEU A 200 -4.10 -16.26 -3.32
CA LEU A 200 -4.20 -14.80 -3.20
C LEU A 200 -4.48 -14.11 -4.54
N VAL A 201 -4.31 -14.81 -5.67
CA VAL A 201 -4.78 -14.35 -7.00
C VAL A 201 -6.30 -14.09 -7.03
N TYR A 202 -7.08 -14.69 -6.13
CA TYR A 202 -8.52 -14.46 -6.06
C TYR A 202 -8.91 -13.29 -5.15
N LEU A 203 -7.99 -12.76 -4.33
CA LEU A 203 -8.28 -11.64 -3.42
C LEU A 203 -8.79 -10.37 -4.16
N PRO A 204 -8.25 -9.99 -5.34
CA PRO A 204 -8.80 -8.90 -6.15
C PRO A 204 -10.24 -9.10 -6.67
N ILE A 205 -10.78 -10.34 -6.64
CA ILE A 205 -12.21 -10.56 -6.94
C ILE A 205 -13.07 -9.99 -5.79
N ILE A 206 -12.76 -10.39 -4.55
CA ILE A 206 -13.49 -9.92 -3.36
C ILE A 206 -13.30 -8.42 -3.14
N GLU A 207 -12.06 -7.92 -3.29
CA GLU A 207 -11.72 -6.53 -3.01
C GLU A 207 -12.25 -5.53 -4.06
N SER A 208 -12.19 -5.86 -5.35
CA SER A 208 -12.45 -4.88 -6.42
C SER A 208 -13.12 -5.42 -7.67
N LEU A 209 -13.51 -6.70 -7.71
CA LEU A 209 -13.95 -7.38 -8.93
C LEU A 209 -12.94 -7.21 -10.10
N TYR A 210 -11.64 -7.17 -9.78
CA TYR A 210 -10.53 -6.87 -10.70
C TYR A 210 -10.57 -5.47 -11.37
N ASN A 211 -11.28 -4.50 -10.79
CA ASN A 211 -11.35 -3.14 -11.32
C ASN A 211 -10.21 -2.24 -10.81
N VAL A 212 -9.19 -2.03 -11.64
CA VAL A 212 -8.04 -1.13 -11.40
C VAL A 212 -8.42 0.31 -11.05
N ASN A 213 -9.64 0.73 -11.36
CA ASN A 213 -10.14 2.08 -11.12
C ASN A 213 -11.04 2.22 -9.89
N ASP A 214 -11.37 1.11 -9.23
CA ASP A 214 -12.33 1.09 -8.13
C ASP A 214 -11.88 1.95 -6.93
N CYS A 215 -12.87 2.41 -6.15
CA CYS A 215 -12.64 3.24 -4.98
C CYS A 215 -13.77 3.04 -3.95
N SER A 216 -13.45 2.50 -2.77
CA SER A 216 -14.44 2.37 -1.70
C SER A 216 -14.81 3.73 -1.10
N SER A 217 -15.92 3.79 -0.36
CA SER A 217 -16.34 4.97 0.41
C SER A 217 -15.32 5.38 1.49
N LYS A 218 -14.48 4.45 1.95
CA LYS A 218 -13.38 4.67 2.90
C LYS A 218 -12.13 5.24 2.23
N GLY A 219 -12.07 5.26 0.89
CA GLY A 219 -10.94 5.79 0.11
C GLY A 219 -9.83 4.77 -0.21
N ALA A 220 -10.06 3.49 0.03
CA ALA A 220 -9.28 2.41 -0.57
C ALA A 220 -9.45 2.40 -2.10
N VAL A 221 -8.44 1.97 -2.86
CA VAL A 221 -8.42 2.08 -4.33
C VAL A 221 -7.72 0.90 -5.00
N GLY A 222 -8.22 0.54 -6.20
CA GLY A 222 -7.55 -0.33 -7.15
C GLY A 222 -7.77 -1.82 -6.90
N LEU A 223 -7.00 -2.67 -7.61
CA LEU A 223 -7.15 -4.13 -7.58
C LEU A 223 -7.19 -4.71 -6.16
N TRP A 224 -6.35 -4.16 -5.29
CA TRP A 224 -6.04 -4.64 -3.96
C TRP A 224 -6.64 -3.77 -2.83
N GLN A 225 -7.52 -2.82 -3.16
CA GLN A 225 -8.15 -1.87 -2.21
C GLN A 225 -7.17 -1.27 -1.17
N LEU A 226 -5.99 -0.84 -1.62
CA LEU A 226 -5.00 -0.30 -0.69
C LEU A 226 -5.48 1.05 -0.14
N MET A 227 -5.54 1.18 1.19
CA MET A 227 -5.76 2.49 1.85
C MET A 227 -4.61 3.45 1.52
N PRO A 228 -4.86 4.77 1.38
CA PRO A 228 -3.88 5.71 0.82
C PRO A 228 -2.65 5.90 1.71
N GLU A 229 -2.79 5.70 3.02
CA GLU A 229 -1.68 5.74 3.98
C GLU A 229 -0.83 4.48 3.91
N ARG A 230 -1.46 3.30 3.95
CA ARG A 230 -0.81 2.00 3.76
C ARG A 230 -0.04 1.93 2.44
N ALA A 231 -0.64 2.40 1.36
CA ALA A 231 0.00 2.48 0.04
C ALA A 231 1.28 3.32 0.07
N ARG A 232 1.27 4.50 0.71
CA ARG A 232 2.46 5.35 0.86
C ARG A 232 3.54 4.66 1.72
N ALA A 233 3.17 4.01 2.81
CA ALA A 233 4.09 3.24 3.64
C ALA A 233 4.76 2.07 2.88
N LEU A 234 4.04 1.46 1.93
CA LEU A 234 4.55 0.41 1.03
C LEU A 234 5.35 0.95 -0.17
N GLY A 235 5.56 2.27 -0.25
CA GLY A 235 6.37 2.94 -1.29
C GLY A 235 5.59 3.46 -2.51
N LEU A 236 4.26 3.35 -2.54
CA LEU A 236 3.44 3.84 -3.66
C LEU A 236 3.25 5.36 -3.59
N LYS A 237 3.44 6.05 -4.72
CA LYS A 237 3.15 7.47 -4.84
C LYS A 237 1.64 7.68 -5.00
N VAL A 238 1.03 8.24 -3.95
CA VAL A 238 -0.41 8.59 -3.89
C VAL A 238 -0.53 10.09 -3.61
N ASN A 239 -0.73 10.89 -4.66
CA ASN A 239 -0.84 12.35 -4.60
C ASN A 239 -1.88 12.87 -5.62
N TYR A 240 -1.84 14.17 -5.95
CA TYR A 240 -2.74 14.78 -6.94
C TYR A 240 -2.55 14.21 -8.36
N TRP A 241 -1.28 14.06 -8.77
CA TRP A 241 -0.84 13.76 -10.12
C TRP A 241 -0.93 12.28 -10.48
N ILE A 242 -0.53 11.44 -9.53
CA ILE A 242 -0.46 9.99 -9.68
C ILE A 242 -1.03 9.28 -8.44
N ASP A 243 -1.66 8.13 -8.66
CA ASP A 243 -2.10 7.22 -7.61
C ASP A 243 -1.78 5.79 -8.01
N GLU A 244 -0.59 5.34 -7.61
CA GLU A 244 0.00 4.07 -8.05
C GLU A 244 -0.72 2.83 -7.50
N ARG A 245 -1.72 3.00 -6.63
CA ARG A 245 -2.68 1.95 -6.28
C ARG A 245 -3.51 1.47 -7.48
N LYS A 246 -3.66 2.33 -8.50
CA LYS A 246 -4.30 1.98 -9.77
C LYS A 246 -3.36 1.34 -10.79
N ASP A 247 -2.06 1.31 -10.55
CA ASP A 247 -1.11 0.57 -11.39
C ASP A 247 -1.16 -0.92 -11.00
N PRO A 248 -1.57 -1.85 -11.89
CA PRO A 248 -1.71 -3.25 -11.54
C PRO A 248 -0.43 -3.90 -11.02
N GLU A 249 0.72 -3.50 -11.55
CA GLU A 249 2.03 -4.10 -11.25
C GLU A 249 2.52 -3.60 -9.89
N LYS A 250 2.56 -2.28 -9.70
CA LYS A 250 3.04 -1.65 -8.47
C LYS A 250 2.12 -1.94 -7.28
N SER A 251 0.80 -1.89 -7.48
CA SER A 251 -0.16 -2.23 -6.42
C SER A 251 -0.07 -3.70 -6.00
N THR A 252 0.21 -4.62 -6.93
CA THR A 252 0.46 -6.03 -6.60
C THR A 252 1.75 -6.20 -5.80
N ILE A 253 2.86 -5.55 -6.18
CA ILE A 253 4.12 -5.58 -5.40
C ILE A 253 3.89 -5.04 -3.97
N ALA A 254 3.12 -3.96 -3.83
CA ALA A 254 2.78 -3.40 -2.52
C ALA A 254 1.87 -4.34 -1.69
N ALA A 255 0.84 -4.92 -2.31
CA ALA A 255 -0.06 -5.87 -1.66
C ALA A 255 0.67 -7.16 -1.25
N ALA A 256 1.54 -7.70 -2.10
CA ALA A 256 2.39 -8.86 -1.81
C ALA A 256 3.29 -8.60 -0.59
N ARG A 257 3.97 -7.44 -0.54
CA ARG A 257 4.76 -7.02 0.63
C ARG A 257 3.92 -6.95 1.91
N TYR A 258 2.71 -6.40 1.83
CA TYR A 258 1.83 -6.27 2.99
C TYR A 258 1.27 -7.63 3.44
N LEU A 259 0.80 -8.48 2.53
CA LEU A 259 0.33 -9.85 2.83
C LEU A 259 1.46 -10.71 3.42
N LYS A 260 2.69 -10.60 2.90
CA LYS A 260 3.86 -11.29 3.48
C LYS A 260 4.18 -10.78 4.88
N TYR A 261 4.11 -9.46 5.13
CA TYR A 261 4.24 -8.87 6.46
C TYR A 261 3.13 -9.34 7.44
N LEU A 262 1.88 -9.40 6.99
CA LEU A 262 0.75 -9.85 7.81
C LEU A 262 0.84 -11.35 8.14
N HIS A 263 1.30 -12.19 7.22
CA HIS A 263 1.56 -13.60 7.53
C HIS A 263 2.77 -13.76 8.46
N ILE A 264 3.85 -13.02 8.23
CA ILE A 264 5.02 -12.99 9.13
C ILE A 264 4.60 -12.60 10.55
N MET A 265 3.72 -11.60 10.67
CA MET A 265 3.05 -11.23 11.90
C MET A 265 2.24 -12.41 12.45
N PHE A 266 1.04 -12.70 11.93
CA PHE A 266 0.09 -13.60 12.59
C PHE A 266 0.43 -15.10 12.53
N ASP A 267 1.35 -15.53 11.68
CA ASP A 267 1.71 -16.94 11.40
C ASP A 267 0.57 -17.85 10.90
N ASP A 268 -0.54 -17.24 10.52
CA ASP A 268 -1.77 -17.87 10.11
C ASP A 268 -2.37 -17.06 8.95
N TRP A 269 -2.70 -17.74 7.84
CA TRP A 269 -3.22 -17.07 6.64
C TRP A 269 -4.63 -16.49 6.81
N HIS A 270 -5.46 -17.07 7.68
CA HIS A 270 -6.81 -16.55 7.94
C HIS A 270 -6.75 -15.29 8.80
N LEU A 271 -5.88 -15.25 9.81
CA LEU A 271 -5.58 -14.03 10.57
C LEU A 271 -4.90 -12.96 9.70
N ALA A 272 -3.96 -13.35 8.82
CA ALA A 272 -3.34 -12.41 7.88
C ALA A 272 -4.36 -11.78 6.91
N LEU A 273 -5.29 -12.58 6.38
CA LEU A 273 -6.40 -12.07 5.55
C LEU A 273 -7.38 -11.20 6.34
N ALA A 274 -7.74 -11.59 7.56
CA ALA A 274 -8.58 -10.78 8.42
C ALA A 274 -7.91 -9.42 8.73
N ALA A 275 -6.61 -9.39 9.02
CA ALA A 275 -5.85 -8.18 9.25
C ALA A 275 -5.66 -7.30 8.01
N TYR A 276 -5.65 -7.91 6.81
CA TYR A 276 -5.62 -7.17 5.54
C TYR A 276 -6.85 -6.26 5.42
N ASN A 277 -8.03 -6.81 5.68
CA ASN A 277 -9.31 -6.09 5.70
C ASN A 277 -9.45 -5.15 6.92
N ARG A 278 -9.11 -5.64 8.12
CA ARG A 278 -9.38 -5.00 9.41
C ARG A 278 -8.38 -3.89 9.81
N GLY A 279 -7.18 -3.94 9.24
CA GLY A 279 -5.97 -3.35 9.81
C GLY A 279 -5.38 -4.24 10.91
N GLU A 280 -4.06 -4.34 10.99
CA GLU A 280 -3.37 -5.24 11.93
C GLU A 280 -3.59 -4.82 13.40
N PHE A 281 -3.45 -3.52 13.70
CA PHE A 281 -3.79 -2.95 15.01
C PHE A 281 -5.31 -2.90 15.26
N GLY A 282 -6.13 -3.27 14.28
CA GLY A 282 -7.52 -3.62 14.47
C GLY A 282 -7.62 -5.04 15.00
N LEU A 283 -7.11 -6.01 14.24
CA LEU A 283 -7.21 -7.44 14.59
C LEU A 283 -6.50 -7.80 15.90
N VAL A 284 -5.35 -7.19 16.24
CA VAL A 284 -4.67 -7.41 17.53
C VAL A 284 -5.60 -7.12 18.72
N ARG A 285 -6.30 -5.98 18.71
CA ARG A 285 -7.25 -5.64 19.78
C ARG A 285 -8.48 -6.55 19.79
N ASP A 286 -8.95 -6.97 18.62
CA ASP A 286 -10.06 -7.91 18.50
C ASP A 286 -9.66 -9.31 19.03
N ILE A 287 -8.40 -9.75 18.80
CA ILE A 287 -7.77 -10.96 19.36
C ILE A 287 -7.70 -10.90 20.88
N GLU A 288 -7.19 -9.79 21.43
CA GLU A 288 -7.01 -9.56 22.87
C GLU A 288 -8.35 -9.52 23.61
N ALA A 289 -9.30 -8.72 23.10
CA ALA A 289 -10.66 -8.64 23.64
C ALA A 289 -11.39 -9.99 23.54
N ALA A 290 -11.18 -10.75 22.46
CA ALA A 290 -11.71 -12.09 22.34
C ALA A 290 -11.02 -13.11 23.27
N ARG A 291 -9.75 -12.90 23.66
CA ARG A 291 -8.85 -13.96 24.17
C ARG A 291 -8.81 -15.18 23.25
N ALA A 292 -8.55 -14.93 21.96
CA ALA A 292 -8.58 -15.90 20.88
C ALA A 292 -7.19 -16.14 20.29
N VAL A 293 -7.00 -17.28 19.61
CA VAL A 293 -5.77 -17.60 18.84
C VAL A 293 -6.04 -17.95 17.38
N THR A 294 -7.30 -18.01 16.93
CA THR A 294 -7.68 -18.23 15.53
C THR A 294 -8.90 -17.39 15.14
N ILE A 295 -9.07 -17.08 13.85
CA ILE A 295 -10.17 -16.22 13.38
C ILE A 295 -11.56 -16.71 13.84
N ASN A 296 -11.78 -18.03 13.79
CA ASN A 296 -13.04 -18.67 14.18
C ASN A 296 -13.37 -18.41 15.67
N GLN A 297 -12.36 -18.30 16.55
CA GLN A 297 -12.57 -17.96 17.96
C GLN A 297 -12.92 -16.47 18.17
N ILE A 298 -12.39 -15.58 17.34
CA ILE A 298 -12.71 -14.14 17.36
C ILE A 298 -14.16 -13.92 16.91
N SER A 299 -14.55 -14.53 15.78
CA SER A 299 -15.91 -14.50 15.23
C SER A 299 -16.94 -15.05 16.22
N ASN A 300 -16.70 -16.25 16.78
CA ASN A 300 -17.60 -16.86 17.76
C ASN A 300 -17.82 -16.01 19.03
N ARG A 301 -16.90 -15.08 19.34
CA ARG A 301 -16.99 -14.16 20.48
C ARG A 301 -17.45 -12.74 20.09
N LYS A 302 -17.78 -12.52 18.80
CA LYS A 302 -18.23 -11.23 18.23
C LYS A 302 -17.31 -10.04 18.51
N ALA A 303 -16.01 -10.29 18.56
CA ALA A 303 -15.02 -9.25 18.82
C ALA A 303 -14.57 -8.50 17.55
N THR A 304 -14.74 -9.10 16.37
CA THR A 304 -14.56 -8.45 15.06
C THR A 304 -15.85 -7.81 14.54
N PRO A 305 -15.78 -6.74 13.74
CA PRO A 305 -16.90 -6.29 12.90
C PRO A 305 -17.33 -7.35 11.88
N ASP A 306 -18.62 -7.41 11.56
CA ASP A 306 -19.23 -8.20 10.47
C ASP A 306 -18.41 -8.20 9.17
N GLU A 307 -17.92 -7.02 8.75
CA GLU A 307 -17.13 -6.83 7.52
C GLU A 307 -15.87 -7.71 7.48
N THR A 308 -15.22 -7.89 8.64
CA THR A 308 -14.02 -8.72 8.81
C THR A 308 -14.38 -10.19 9.05
N GLU A 309 -15.42 -10.46 9.85
CA GLU A 309 -15.91 -11.84 10.08
C GLU A 309 -16.31 -12.52 8.76
N TYR A 310 -16.93 -11.79 7.84
CA TYR A 310 -17.36 -12.33 6.55
C TYR A 310 -16.26 -12.34 5.49
N PHE A 311 -15.12 -11.66 5.69
CA PHE A 311 -14.08 -11.48 4.66
C PHE A 311 -13.36 -12.79 4.32
N VAL A 312 -12.86 -13.51 5.33
CA VAL A 312 -12.13 -14.77 5.12
C VAL A 312 -13.05 -15.87 4.54
N PRO A 313 -14.29 -16.07 5.04
CA PRO A 313 -15.24 -16.99 4.41
C PRO A 313 -15.58 -16.65 2.95
N GLN A 314 -15.68 -15.36 2.59
CA GLN A 314 -15.88 -14.94 1.20
C GLN A 314 -14.68 -15.29 0.32
N PHE A 315 -13.45 -15.03 0.79
CA PHE A 315 -12.24 -15.37 0.05
C PHE A 315 -12.10 -16.88 -0.20
N ILE A 316 -12.36 -17.72 0.81
CA ILE A 316 -12.33 -19.18 0.68
C ILE A 316 -13.40 -19.65 -0.31
N ALA A 317 -14.65 -19.20 -0.16
CA ALA A 317 -15.74 -19.59 -1.07
C ALA A 317 -15.50 -19.16 -2.52
N CYS A 318 -14.96 -17.95 -2.74
CA CYS A 318 -14.62 -17.48 -4.07
C CYS A 318 -13.46 -18.28 -4.69
N THR A 319 -12.44 -18.62 -3.91
CA THR A 319 -11.32 -19.47 -4.35
C THR A 319 -11.82 -20.84 -4.81
N LEU A 320 -12.58 -21.54 -3.96
CA LEU A 320 -13.16 -22.85 -4.25
C LEU A 320 -14.01 -22.85 -5.53
N ILE A 321 -14.93 -21.89 -5.69
CA ILE A 321 -15.76 -21.77 -6.90
C ILE A 321 -14.92 -21.50 -8.16
N CYS A 322 -13.86 -20.70 -8.06
CA CYS A 322 -13.02 -20.38 -9.21
C CYS A 322 -12.16 -21.59 -9.63
N ASP A 323 -11.58 -22.32 -8.68
CA ASP A 323 -10.78 -23.51 -8.96
C ASP A 323 -11.64 -24.71 -9.39
N GLU A 324 -12.87 -24.87 -8.87
CA GLU A 324 -13.87 -25.80 -9.40
C GLU A 324 -14.25 -25.44 -10.85
N ALA A 325 -14.48 -24.16 -11.15
CA ALA A 325 -14.80 -23.72 -12.50
C ALA A 325 -13.67 -24.00 -13.48
N PHE A 326 -12.40 -23.79 -13.11
CA PHE A 326 -11.26 -24.20 -13.95
C PHE A 326 -11.18 -25.72 -14.11
N SER A 327 -11.27 -26.48 -13.01
CA SER A 327 -11.10 -27.93 -13.01
C SER A 327 -12.20 -28.68 -13.78
N SER A 328 -13.43 -28.15 -13.77
CA SER A 328 -14.58 -28.69 -14.50
C SER A 328 -14.71 -28.16 -15.94
N GLY A 329 -13.81 -27.28 -16.39
CA GLY A 329 -13.89 -26.63 -17.71
C GLY A 329 -15.01 -25.58 -17.85
N ASN A 330 -15.71 -25.24 -16.77
CA ASN A 330 -16.80 -24.26 -16.76
C ASN A 330 -16.33 -22.80 -16.53
N ALA A 331 -15.02 -22.57 -16.42
CA ALA A 331 -14.43 -21.24 -16.30
C ALA A 331 -14.82 -20.36 -17.52
N PRO A 332 -15.08 -19.06 -17.32
CA PRO A 332 -15.28 -18.14 -18.42
C PRO A 332 -13.97 -17.98 -19.21
N ALA A 333 -14.08 -17.66 -20.50
CA ALA A 333 -12.92 -17.24 -21.29
C ALA A 333 -12.24 -16.03 -20.62
N LEU A 334 -10.94 -16.17 -20.33
CA LEU A 334 -10.16 -15.12 -19.69
C LEU A 334 -9.87 -14.00 -20.70
N GLU A 335 -9.91 -12.75 -20.24
CA GLU A 335 -9.55 -11.60 -21.09
C GLU A 335 -8.03 -11.47 -21.19
N GLU A 336 -7.50 -11.41 -22.41
CA GLU A 336 -6.06 -11.30 -22.65
C GLU A 336 -5.44 -9.99 -22.11
N PRO A 337 -4.19 -10.01 -21.61
CA PRO A 337 -3.44 -8.82 -21.22
C PRO A 337 -3.32 -7.80 -22.35
N GLU A 338 -3.63 -6.54 -22.04
CA GLU A 338 -3.58 -5.44 -23.01
C GLU A 338 -2.12 -5.09 -23.36
N THR A 339 -1.76 -5.21 -24.66
CA THR A 339 -0.40 -4.90 -25.13
C THR A 339 -0.24 -3.43 -25.54
N PHE A 340 0.87 -2.83 -25.11
CA PHE A 340 1.21 -1.41 -25.28
C PHE A 340 2.72 -1.26 -25.57
N ASP A 341 3.12 -0.10 -26.10
CA ASP A 341 4.53 0.30 -26.05
C ASP A 341 4.77 1.12 -24.76
N GLU A 342 5.97 1.04 -24.19
CA GLU A 342 6.38 1.88 -23.06
C GLU A 342 7.41 2.94 -23.49
N VAL A 343 7.24 4.18 -23.02
CA VAL A 343 8.18 5.30 -23.22
C VAL A 343 8.47 5.96 -21.88
N ILE A 344 9.76 6.18 -21.59
CA ILE A 344 10.17 6.93 -20.40
C ILE A 344 10.10 8.42 -20.71
N LEU A 345 9.40 9.18 -19.88
CA LEU A 345 9.37 10.65 -19.91
C LEU A 345 9.88 11.21 -18.58
N ASN A 346 10.66 12.29 -18.66
CA ASN A 346 11.07 13.10 -17.51
C ASN A 346 10.42 14.50 -17.54
N ASP A 347 9.84 14.88 -18.68
CA ASP A 347 9.14 16.15 -18.87
C ASP A 347 7.70 16.09 -18.35
N ILE A 348 7.16 17.26 -18.02
CA ILE A 348 5.71 17.46 -17.88
C ILE A 348 5.12 17.58 -19.30
N VAL A 349 4.28 16.62 -19.70
CA VAL A 349 3.64 16.57 -21.02
C VAL A 349 2.13 16.40 -20.86
N ASP A 350 1.35 17.25 -21.53
CA ASP A 350 -0.11 17.19 -21.54
C ASP A 350 -0.64 15.90 -22.23
N ILE A 351 -1.71 15.32 -21.68
CA ILE A 351 -2.29 14.06 -22.16
C ILE A 351 -2.93 14.22 -23.56
N GLY A 352 -3.44 15.40 -23.91
CA GLY A 352 -3.91 15.71 -25.26
C GLY A 352 -2.76 15.76 -26.27
N ILE A 353 -1.59 16.29 -25.87
CA ILE A 353 -0.36 16.22 -26.67
C ILE A 353 0.11 14.78 -26.81
N ILE A 354 0.14 14.01 -25.71
CA ILE A 354 0.52 12.59 -25.72
C ILE A 354 -0.37 11.80 -26.68
N ALA A 355 -1.70 11.99 -26.56
CA ALA A 355 -2.68 11.35 -27.41
C ALA A 355 -2.47 11.71 -28.89
N THR A 356 -2.27 12.99 -29.20
CA THR A 356 -1.99 13.48 -30.56
C THR A 356 -0.72 12.86 -31.14
N CYS A 357 0.39 12.86 -30.37
CA CYS A 357 1.66 12.28 -30.80
C CYS A 357 1.57 10.77 -31.04
N ALA A 358 0.80 10.05 -30.21
CA ALA A 358 0.54 8.62 -30.34
C ALA A 358 -0.53 8.29 -31.41
N GLY A 359 -1.21 9.28 -31.99
CA GLY A 359 -2.29 9.07 -32.96
C GLY A 359 -3.55 8.45 -32.35
N THR A 360 -3.91 8.85 -31.12
CA THR A 360 -5.06 8.33 -30.37
C THR A 360 -5.77 9.46 -29.60
N ASN A 361 -6.65 9.13 -28.65
CA ASN A 361 -7.39 10.09 -27.83
C ASN A 361 -6.99 10.01 -26.33
N SER A 362 -7.29 11.08 -25.58
CA SER A 362 -6.92 11.20 -24.15
C SER A 362 -7.56 10.13 -23.25
N TRP A 363 -8.73 9.62 -23.62
CA TRP A 363 -9.38 8.51 -22.89
C TRP A 363 -8.55 7.22 -23.01
N ARG A 364 -8.07 6.89 -24.21
CA ARG A 364 -7.23 5.71 -24.45
C ARG A 364 -5.89 5.80 -23.71
N ILE A 365 -5.29 6.98 -23.64
CA ILE A 365 -4.07 7.20 -22.84
C ILE A 365 -4.34 6.97 -21.34
N ARG A 366 -5.47 7.44 -20.80
CA ARG A 366 -5.86 7.17 -19.39
C ARG A 366 -6.16 5.69 -19.13
N GLN A 367 -6.75 4.99 -20.10
CA GLN A 367 -7.01 3.56 -19.99
C GLN A 367 -5.70 2.75 -19.85
N LEU A 368 -4.68 3.10 -20.64
CA LEU A 368 -3.35 2.48 -20.57
C LEU A 368 -2.53 2.91 -19.34
N ASN A 369 -2.83 4.08 -18.77
CA ASN A 369 -2.13 4.64 -17.61
C ASN A 369 -3.12 4.93 -16.45
N PRO A 370 -3.76 3.91 -15.85
CA PRO A 370 -4.83 4.11 -14.86
C PRO A 370 -4.38 4.85 -13.58
N ALA A 371 -3.08 4.85 -13.26
CA ALA A 371 -2.50 5.65 -12.18
C ALA A 371 -2.42 7.16 -12.48
N LEU A 372 -2.54 7.59 -13.74
CA LEU A 372 -2.34 8.98 -14.16
C LEU A 372 -3.62 9.82 -14.00
N LYS A 373 -3.68 10.62 -12.93
CA LYS A 373 -4.89 11.36 -12.52
C LYS A 373 -5.03 12.72 -13.19
N SER A 374 -3.98 13.54 -13.19
CA SER A 374 -4.02 14.90 -13.74
C SER A 374 -4.16 14.93 -15.27
N TRP A 375 -4.20 16.12 -15.87
CA TRP A 375 -4.23 16.32 -17.33
C TRP A 375 -2.86 16.11 -18.01
N CYS A 376 -1.76 15.99 -17.26
CA CYS A 376 -0.39 15.82 -17.77
C CYS A 376 0.38 14.76 -16.95
N THR A 377 1.58 14.38 -17.41
CA THR A 377 2.54 13.56 -16.64
C THR A 377 2.94 14.24 -15.33
N PRO A 378 3.23 13.45 -14.26
CA PRO A 378 3.53 14.01 -12.95
C PRO A 378 4.83 14.83 -12.92
N PRO A 379 4.83 16.04 -12.33
CA PRO A 379 6.04 16.81 -12.11
C PRO A 379 6.98 16.10 -11.12
N ASN A 380 8.28 16.31 -11.28
CA ASN A 380 9.33 15.77 -10.41
C ASN A 380 9.27 14.23 -10.26
N TYR A 381 8.78 13.53 -11.28
CA TYR A 381 8.79 12.07 -11.37
C TYR A 381 9.87 11.64 -12.38
N PRO A 382 11.13 11.42 -11.96
CA PRO A 382 12.16 10.87 -12.84
C PRO A 382 11.77 9.44 -13.25
N GLY A 383 12.01 9.08 -14.50
CA GLY A 383 11.74 7.75 -15.01
C GLY A 383 10.25 7.41 -15.15
N PHE A 384 9.37 8.39 -15.41
CA PHE A 384 7.94 8.11 -15.57
C PHE A 384 7.69 7.25 -16.82
N LYS A 385 7.32 5.98 -16.60
CA LYS A 385 6.91 5.02 -17.62
C LYS A 385 5.51 5.35 -18.14
N LEU A 386 5.42 5.95 -19.32
CA LEU A 386 4.18 6.19 -20.05
C LEU A 386 3.88 4.99 -20.97
N ARG A 387 2.71 4.37 -20.80
CA ARG A 387 2.18 3.33 -21.70
C ARG A 387 1.39 3.99 -22.84
N ILE A 388 1.65 3.62 -24.09
CA ILE A 388 0.99 4.16 -25.30
C ILE A 388 0.55 3.01 -26.22
N PRO A 389 -0.38 3.20 -27.17
CA PRO A 389 -0.84 2.11 -28.03
C PRO A 389 0.32 1.41 -28.76
N ARG A 390 0.25 0.08 -28.85
CA ARG A 390 1.32 -0.75 -29.43
C ARG A 390 1.69 -0.33 -30.86
N GLY A 391 2.98 -0.31 -31.16
CA GLY A 391 3.54 0.10 -32.45
C GLY A 391 3.61 1.61 -32.70
N THR A 392 3.20 2.45 -31.75
CA THR A 392 3.21 3.92 -31.92
C THR A 392 4.52 4.58 -31.49
N LYS A 393 5.38 3.93 -30.70
CA LYS A 393 6.59 4.51 -30.05
C LYS A 393 7.50 5.31 -30.98
N LYS A 394 7.82 4.81 -32.18
CA LYS A 394 8.69 5.52 -33.14
C LYS A 394 8.04 6.82 -33.64
N LYS A 395 6.74 6.78 -33.95
CA LYS A 395 5.95 7.95 -34.36
C LYS A 395 5.78 8.94 -33.21
N PHE A 396 5.46 8.44 -32.02
CA PHE A 396 5.26 9.23 -30.80
C PHE A 396 6.50 10.06 -30.46
N LEU A 397 7.68 9.44 -30.42
CA LEU A 397 8.94 10.13 -30.13
C LEU A 397 9.27 11.19 -31.18
N SER A 398 9.10 10.86 -32.47
CA SER A 398 9.34 11.82 -33.56
C SER A 398 8.37 13.00 -33.54
N ALA A 399 7.11 12.78 -33.17
CA ALA A 399 6.11 13.83 -33.04
C ALA A 399 6.38 14.72 -31.81
N LEU A 400 6.64 14.12 -30.64
CA LEU A 400 6.91 14.82 -29.38
C LEU A 400 8.21 15.65 -29.45
N ALA A 401 9.20 15.22 -30.24
CA ALA A 401 10.39 16.00 -30.54
C ALA A 401 10.08 17.33 -31.27
N ALA A 402 9.04 17.36 -32.12
CA ALA A 402 8.63 18.53 -32.89
C ALA A 402 7.63 19.45 -32.15
N VAL A 403 7.18 19.09 -30.94
CA VAL A 403 6.24 19.89 -30.13
C VAL A 403 6.99 20.99 -29.37
N PRO A 404 6.73 22.30 -29.62
CA PRO A 404 7.47 23.39 -28.97
C PRO A 404 7.03 23.67 -27.52
N ASP A 405 5.74 23.54 -27.22
CA ASP A 405 5.18 23.62 -25.86
C ASP A 405 4.52 22.27 -25.52
N ARG A 406 5.16 21.51 -24.63
CA ARG A 406 4.70 20.17 -24.21
C ARG A 406 3.63 20.21 -23.11
N ASN A 407 3.39 21.35 -22.46
CA ASN A 407 2.44 21.48 -21.34
C ASN A 407 1.56 22.74 -21.45
N PRO A 408 0.74 22.86 -22.53
CA PRO A 408 0.10 24.11 -22.90
C PRO A 408 -1.06 24.54 -22.00
N SER A 409 -1.53 23.76 -21.01
CA SER A 409 -2.42 24.21 -19.91
C SER A 409 -2.60 23.19 -18.79
N PRO A 410 -2.66 23.62 -17.51
CA PRO A 410 -3.25 22.85 -16.41
C PRO A 410 -4.79 22.83 -16.39
N GLY A 411 -5.41 22.71 -17.57
CA GLY A 411 -6.84 22.91 -17.76
C GLY A 411 -7.34 24.31 -17.35
N TYR A 412 -8.66 24.43 -17.17
CA TYR A 412 -9.33 25.62 -16.64
C TYR A 412 -10.30 25.21 -15.51
N ILE A 413 -10.23 25.89 -14.37
CA ILE A 413 -11.19 25.79 -13.28
C ILE A 413 -12.28 26.84 -13.51
N LYS A 414 -13.56 26.46 -13.41
CA LYS A 414 -14.67 27.42 -13.33
C LYS A 414 -14.72 28.01 -11.93
N TYR A 415 -14.58 29.32 -11.82
CA TYR A 415 -14.48 30.03 -10.55
C TYR A 415 -15.52 31.14 -10.44
N VAL A 416 -16.38 31.07 -9.43
CA VAL A 416 -17.38 32.11 -9.14
C VAL A 416 -16.74 33.22 -8.31
N VAL A 417 -16.76 34.45 -8.81
CA VAL A 417 -16.14 35.63 -8.16
C VAL A 417 -16.86 35.97 -6.85
N GLY A 418 -16.12 35.95 -5.74
CA GLY A 418 -16.60 36.32 -4.42
C GLY A 418 -16.82 37.82 -4.24
N LYS A 419 -17.56 38.21 -3.20
CA LYS A 419 -17.91 39.61 -2.90
C LYS A 419 -16.66 40.44 -2.67
N GLY A 420 -16.30 41.28 -3.64
CA GLY A 420 -15.15 42.18 -3.57
C GLY A 420 -13.79 41.59 -3.97
N GLU A 421 -13.73 40.32 -4.40
CA GLU A 421 -12.48 39.73 -4.92
C GLU A 421 -12.03 40.43 -6.22
N ARG A 422 -10.71 40.62 -6.39
CA ARG A 422 -10.12 41.18 -7.61
C ARG A 422 -9.39 40.09 -8.40
N VAL A 423 -9.21 40.27 -9.71
CA VAL A 423 -8.46 39.31 -10.55
C VAL A 423 -7.04 39.05 -10.01
N ASN A 424 -6.42 40.03 -9.34
CA ASN A 424 -5.11 39.86 -8.68
C ASN A 424 -5.14 38.85 -7.53
N ASP A 425 -6.23 38.80 -6.77
CA ASP A 425 -6.38 37.94 -5.60
C ASP A 425 -6.71 36.51 -6.06
N ILE A 426 -7.58 36.40 -7.08
CA ILE A 426 -7.86 35.15 -7.80
C ILE A 426 -6.58 34.60 -8.45
N ALA A 427 -5.76 35.46 -9.08
CA ALA A 427 -4.48 35.08 -9.65
C ALA A 427 -3.52 34.50 -8.60
N LYS A 428 -3.35 35.16 -7.45
CA LYS A 428 -2.56 34.63 -6.31
C LYS A 428 -3.13 33.31 -5.77
N LYS A 429 -4.45 33.24 -5.57
CA LYS A 429 -5.18 32.06 -5.05
C LYS A 429 -4.98 30.82 -5.92
N PHE A 430 -5.04 30.99 -7.24
CA PHE A 430 -4.78 29.94 -8.23
C PHE A 430 -3.33 29.88 -8.72
N GLN A 431 -2.41 30.58 -8.06
CA GLN A 431 -0.97 30.68 -8.35
C GLN A 431 -0.64 30.95 -9.85
N THR A 432 -1.52 31.68 -10.53
CA THR A 432 -1.51 31.95 -11.97
C THR A 432 -1.31 33.43 -12.24
N SER A 433 -1.16 33.84 -13.50
CA SER A 433 -1.03 35.26 -13.85
C SER A 433 -2.38 35.94 -14.10
N VAL A 434 -2.47 37.22 -13.76
CA VAL A 434 -3.61 38.09 -14.10
C VAL A 434 -3.88 38.08 -15.62
N TRP A 435 -2.82 38.01 -16.43
CA TRP A 435 -2.90 37.89 -17.89
C TRP A 435 -3.50 36.57 -18.35
N SER A 436 -3.19 35.45 -17.68
CA SER A 436 -3.79 34.13 -17.95
C SER A 436 -5.31 34.18 -17.77
N ILE A 437 -5.79 34.72 -16.64
CA ILE A 437 -7.23 34.90 -16.37
C ILE A 437 -7.86 35.88 -17.38
N LYS A 438 -7.18 37.00 -17.69
CA LYS A 438 -7.65 37.99 -18.68
C LYS A 438 -7.85 37.35 -20.06
N LYS A 439 -6.86 36.58 -20.53
CA LYS A 439 -6.88 35.90 -21.84
C LYS A 439 -7.95 34.80 -21.89
N ALA A 440 -8.05 33.99 -20.84
CA ALA A 440 -9.02 32.90 -20.73
C ALA A 440 -10.48 33.37 -20.85
N ASN A 441 -10.78 34.54 -20.28
CA ASN A 441 -12.13 35.09 -20.16
C ASN A 441 -12.41 36.25 -21.14
N ARG A 442 -11.47 36.56 -22.04
CA ARG A 442 -11.55 37.70 -22.98
C ARG A 442 -11.84 39.06 -22.30
N LEU A 443 -11.45 39.22 -21.02
CA LEU A 443 -11.73 40.43 -20.24
C LEU A 443 -10.98 41.62 -20.84
N VAL A 444 -11.67 42.72 -21.16
CA VAL A 444 -11.02 43.96 -21.63
C VAL A 444 -10.30 44.67 -20.47
N ASN A 445 -10.98 44.83 -19.34
CA ASN A 445 -10.47 45.45 -18.12
C ASN A 445 -10.63 44.49 -16.93
N ILE A 446 -9.54 44.25 -16.19
CA ILE A 446 -9.49 43.36 -15.02
C ILE A 446 -10.26 43.90 -13.80
N LYS A 447 -10.67 45.17 -13.81
CA LYS A 447 -11.51 45.79 -12.76
C LYS A 447 -13.01 45.54 -12.97
N ASN A 448 -13.44 45.01 -14.12
CA ASN A 448 -14.85 44.94 -14.49
C ASN A 448 -15.56 43.63 -14.09
N ILE A 449 -14.87 42.72 -13.38
CA ILE A 449 -15.46 41.46 -12.92
C ILE A 449 -16.55 41.72 -11.86
N LYS A 450 -17.66 40.99 -11.94
CA LYS A 450 -18.81 41.13 -11.03
C LYS A 450 -18.86 40.02 -10.01
N THR A 451 -19.38 40.30 -8.81
CA THR A 451 -19.69 39.25 -7.83
C THR A 451 -20.72 38.28 -8.42
N GLY A 452 -20.46 36.97 -8.33
CA GLY A 452 -21.28 35.93 -8.99
C GLY A 452 -20.91 35.62 -10.44
N GLU A 453 -20.01 36.38 -11.07
CA GLU A 453 -19.50 36.06 -12.41
C GLU A 453 -18.65 34.79 -12.38
N THR A 454 -18.78 33.92 -13.41
CA THR A 454 -17.98 32.69 -13.52
C THR A 454 -16.81 32.89 -14.48
N LEU A 455 -15.59 32.87 -13.93
CA LEU A 455 -14.34 32.97 -14.68
C LEU A 455 -13.71 31.59 -14.90
N MET A 456 -13.24 31.34 -16.13
CA MET A 456 -12.33 30.26 -16.49
C MET A 456 -10.91 30.61 -16.03
N VAL A 457 -10.49 30.06 -14.90
CA VAL A 457 -9.15 30.29 -14.33
C VAL A 457 -8.25 29.11 -14.67
N ARG A 458 -7.28 29.31 -15.56
CA ARG A 458 -6.18 28.36 -15.77
C ARG A 458 -5.21 28.49 -14.59
N PRO A 459 -5.02 27.45 -13.74
CA PRO A 459 -4.16 27.57 -12.57
C PRO A 459 -2.67 27.70 -12.93
N GLY A 460 -1.84 27.96 -11.92
CA GLY A 460 -0.40 27.81 -12.00
C GLY A 460 0.04 26.35 -11.88
N LYS A 461 1.31 26.08 -12.20
CA LYS A 461 1.97 24.80 -11.94
C LYS A 461 1.90 24.44 -10.45
N ASP A 462 2.20 25.43 -9.61
CA ASP A 462 2.42 25.24 -8.18
C ASP A 462 1.12 25.35 -7.35
N TYR A 463 -0.02 25.61 -8.01
CA TYR A 463 -1.35 25.58 -7.40
C TYR A 463 -1.69 24.20 -6.81
N PHE A 464 -1.26 23.14 -7.51
CA PHE A 464 -1.54 21.75 -7.17
C PHE A 464 -0.38 21.07 -6.40
N THR A 465 0.51 21.86 -5.81
CA THR A 465 1.65 21.42 -4.98
C THR A 465 1.62 22.05 -3.58
N ARG A 466 0.42 22.40 -3.10
CA ARG A 466 0.12 22.78 -1.71
C ARG A 466 -0.71 21.69 -1.04
#